data_AF-A0A3T3EWY7-F1
#
_entry.id   AF-A0A3T3EWY7-F1
#
_cell.length_a   1.000
_cell.length_b   1.000
_cell.length_c   1.000
_cell.angle_alpha   90.00
_cell.angle_beta   90.00
_cell.angle_gamma   90.00
#
_symmetry.space_group_name_H-M   'P 1'
#
loop_
_entity.id
_entity.type
_entity.pdbx_description
1 polymer ?
#
loop_
_entity_poly.entity_id
_entity_poly.type
_entity_poly.pdbx_seq_one_letter_code
_entity_poly.pdbx_strand_id
1 'polypeptide(L)'
;MKIIRTLFLLLIAVYGSSVVAKPMLKATFSSTTLYYGIGPSTFDRSILLNVMVDTHDGVYYGTWQLGGVFKNRPVPLQSWSGPEPAPTVVLRDFDNSVARSSCQNMPASWHDCGSFTVDITVQSDDYGCPWLATSRVTAADGISGETYSPPDTRSSVCPKVPVDTFDISWDANVSKQKTTLMLDATGGTLNRTLHTYLMEGGKLCDGSKFDDRGAYCRFVSSGITLNVLGCDQSSVTTSAVDHPITDVELHDINVAVNTSNIGSGQFTSTCSFQYIIDEL
;
A
#
# COMPACT_ATOMS: atom_id res chain seq x y z
N MET A 1 32.48 28.13 -29.22
CA MET A 1 32.23 28.10 -27.75
C MET A 1 30.87 28.67 -27.31
N LYS A 2 30.09 29.37 -28.14
CA LYS A 2 28.74 29.82 -27.74
C LYS A 2 27.66 28.75 -27.92
N ILE A 3 27.72 27.98 -29.02
CA ILE A 3 26.73 26.94 -29.35
C ILE A 3 26.74 25.76 -28.34
N ILE A 4 27.91 25.38 -27.81
CA ILE A 4 28.03 24.30 -26.81
C ILE A 4 27.43 24.73 -25.45
N ARG A 5 27.51 26.03 -25.09
CA ARG A 5 26.87 26.56 -23.88
C ARG A 5 25.35 26.59 -23.99
N THR A 6 24.81 26.86 -25.18
CA THR A 6 23.35 26.87 -25.40
C THR A 6 22.76 25.47 -25.36
N LEU A 7 23.49 24.45 -25.85
CA LEU A 7 23.05 23.05 -25.72
C LEU A 7 23.05 22.55 -24.27
N PHE A 8 24.04 22.94 -23.47
CA PHE A 8 24.10 22.56 -22.05
C PHE A 8 22.97 23.18 -21.21
N LEU A 9 22.54 24.41 -21.54
CA LEU A 9 21.42 25.07 -20.85
C LEU A 9 20.06 24.48 -21.23
N LEU A 10 19.89 24.01 -22.47
CA LEU A 10 18.67 23.30 -22.90
C LEU A 10 18.56 21.90 -22.30
N LEU A 11 19.67 21.19 -22.11
CA LEU A 11 19.68 19.87 -21.45
C LEU A 11 19.33 19.96 -19.96
N ILE A 12 19.75 21.02 -19.25
CA ILE A 12 19.36 21.23 -17.84
C ILE A 12 17.87 21.60 -17.73
N ALA A 13 17.30 22.29 -18.72
CA ALA A 13 15.88 22.63 -18.74
C ALA A 13 14.97 21.42 -19.04
N VAL A 14 15.46 20.39 -19.74
CA VAL A 14 14.68 19.19 -20.07
C VAL A 14 14.77 18.12 -18.96
N TYR A 15 15.87 18.06 -18.21
CA TYR A 15 16.03 17.15 -17.05
C TYR A 15 15.57 17.73 -15.70
N GLY A 16 15.18 19.00 -15.66
CA GLY A 16 14.78 19.70 -14.44
C GLY A 16 13.26 19.85 -14.24
N SER A 17 12.44 19.08 -14.95
CA SER A 17 10.99 19.06 -14.74
C SER A 17 10.62 18.23 -13.51
N SER A 18 11.32 18.41 -12.40
CA SER A 18 10.73 18.11 -11.10
C SER A 18 9.55 19.06 -10.99
N VAL A 19 8.34 18.50 -10.97
CA VAL A 19 7.13 19.27 -10.74
C VAL A 19 7.35 19.98 -9.40
N VAL A 20 7.71 21.26 -9.43
CA VAL A 20 7.81 22.05 -8.20
C VAL A 20 6.39 22.15 -7.70
N ALA A 21 6.06 21.26 -6.75
CA ALA A 21 4.77 21.22 -6.13
C ALA A 21 4.53 22.60 -5.52
N LYS A 22 3.46 23.28 -5.97
CA LYS A 22 3.02 24.49 -5.28
C LYS A 22 2.56 24.05 -3.89
N PRO A 23 2.86 24.81 -2.82
CA PRO A 23 2.35 24.53 -1.49
C PRO A 23 0.82 24.39 -1.57
N MET A 24 0.29 23.28 -1.07
CA MET A 24 -1.14 22.98 -1.12
C MET A 24 -1.80 23.42 0.19
N LEU A 25 -2.47 24.57 0.12
CA LEU A 25 -3.16 25.19 1.26
C LEU A 25 -4.26 24.29 1.90
N LYS A 26 -4.65 23.20 1.24
CA LYS A 26 -5.58 22.15 1.71
C LYS A 26 -5.65 21.03 0.65
N ALA A 27 -5.71 19.77 1.06
CA ALA A 27 -6.06 18.68 0.14
C ALA A 27 -7.43 18.09 0.50
N THR A 28 -8.28 17.94 -0.51
CA THR A 28 -9.51 17.17 -0.40
C THR A 28 -9.44 16.02 -1.40
N PHE A 29 -9.43 14.79 -0.88
CA PHE A 29 -9.65 13.57 -1.65
C PHE A 29 -11.16 13.44 -1.84
N SER A 30 -11.64 13.94 -2.98
CA SER A 30 -13.06 13.98 -3.28
C SER A 30 -13.56 12.67 -3.85
N SER A 31 -14.77 12.28 -3.46
CA SER A 31 -15.52 11.16 -4.06
C SER A 31 -14.78 9.83 -4.03
N THR A 32 -14.05 9.54 -2.95
CA THR A 32 -13.44 8.23 -2.75
C THR A 32 -14.55 7.20 -2.50
N THR A 33 -14.73 6.27 -3.44
CA THR A 33 -15.64 5.13 -3.28
C THR A 33 -14.95 4.03 -2.48
N LEU A 34 -15.60 3.61 -1.39
CA LEU A 34 -15.13 2.61 -0.46
C LEU A 34 -16.17 1.49 -0.37
N TYR A 35 -15.76 0.25 -0.59
CA TYR A 35 -16.66 -0.89 -0.44
C TYR A 35 -16.70 -1.37 1.01
N TYR A 36 -17.80 -2.02 1.39
CA TYR A 36 -17.93 -2.69 2.68
C TYR A 36 -18.88 -3.88 2.56
N GLY A 37 -18.67 -4.89 3.39
CA GLY A 37 -19.54 -6.06 3.40
C GLY A 37 -20.80 -5.81 4.24
N ILE A 38 -21.90 -6.47 3.88
CA ILE A 38 -23.10 -6.57 4.69
C ILE A 38 -23.07 -7.92 5.40
N GLY A 39 -23.01 -7.88 6.74
CA GLY A 39 -22.74 -9.04 7.58
C GLY A 39 -23.80 -10.16 7.47
N PRO A 40 -23.47 -11.39 7.92
CA PRO A 40 -24.36 -12.56 7.86
C PRO A 40 -25.69 -12.43 8.62
N SER A 41 -25.85 -11.43 9.48
CA SER A 41 -27.12 -11.16 10.15
C SER A 41 -27.89 -9.99 9.54
N THR A 42 -27.32 -9.33 8.51
CA THR A 42 -27.73 -8.02 7.97
C THR A 42 -27.73 -6.88 9.01
N PHE A 43 -27.24 -7.16 10.21
CA PHE A 43 -27.10 -6.21 11.30
C PHE A 43 -25.61 -5.98 11.57
N ASP A 44 -25.05 -4.94 10.96
CA ASP A 44 -23.66 -4.56 11.20
C ASP A 44 -23.56 -3.73 12.49
N ARG A 45 -22.79 -4.23 13.46
CA ARG A 45 -22.57 -3.55 14.75
C ARG A 45 -21.68 -2.31 14.59
N SER A 46 -20.73 -2.35 13.66
CA SER A 46 -19.85 -1.22 13.38
C SER A 46 -19.33 -1.27 11.96
N ILE A 47 -19.29 -0.10 11.31
CA ILE A 47 -18.54 0.10 10.08
C ILE A 47 -17.57 1.25 10.34
N LEU A 48 -16.29 0.94 10.30
CA LEU A 48 -15.19 1.84 10.60
C LEU A 48 -14.43 2.18 9.32
N LEU A 49 -14.15 3.46 9.11
CA LEU A 49 -13.20 3.94 8.12
C LEU A 49 -11.87 4.22 8.82
N ASN A 50 -10.83 3.50 8.42
CA ASN A 50 -9.46 3.77 8.81
C ASN A 50 -8.77 4.52 7.66
N VAL A 51 -8.21 5.68 7.94
CA VAL A 51 -7.45 6.46 6.96
C VAL A 51 -6.02 6.58 7.46
N MET A 52 -5.08 6.18 6.63
CA MET A 52 -3.67 6.54 6.75
C MET A 52 -3.43 7.77 5.89
N VAL A 53 -2.81 8.79 6.46
CA VAL A 53 -2.33 9.99 5.77
C VAL A 53 -0.81 9.97 5.81
N ASP A 54 -0.19 9.88 4.65
CA ASP A 54 1.25 10.03 4.49
C ASP A 54 1.59 11.47 4.08
N THR A 55 2.54 12.06 4.79
CA THR A 55 3.05 13.43 4.61
C THR A 55 4.56 13.41 4.65
N HIS A 56 5.19 14.53 4.27
CA HIS A 56 6.63 14.74 4.45
C HIS A 56 7.11 14.41 5.87
N ASP A 57 6.42 14.95 6.89
CA ASP A 57 6.86 14.91 8.29
C ASP A 57 6.47 13.64 9.04
N GLY A 58 5.57 12.83 8.49
CA GLY A 58 5.04 11.67 9.21
C GLY A 58 3.95 10.90 8.49
N VAL A 59 3.70 9.70 8.99
CA VAL A 59 2.53 8.88 8.64
C VAL A 59 1.59 8.87 9.84
N TYR A 60 0.34 9.26 9.59
CA TYR A 60 -0.67 9.43 10.63
C TYR A 60 -1.91 8.58 10.34
N TYR A 61 -2.59 8.14 11.39
CA TYR A 61 -3.71 7.22 11.30
C TYR A 61 -4.92 7.81 12.00
N GLY A 62 -6.09 7.68 11.37
CA GLY A 62 -7.36 8.02 11.98
C GLY A 62 -8.42 6.97 11.75
N THR A 63 -9.38 6.91 12.67
CA THR A 63 -10.54 6.04 12.57
C THR A 63 -11.81 6.87 12.69
N TRP A 64 -12.77 6.65 11.80
CA TRP A 64 -14.08 7.30 11.78
C TRP A 64 -15.20 6.26 11.77
N GLN A 65 -16.31 6.56 12.44
CA GLN A 65 -17.48 5.67 12.50
C GLN A 65 -18.45 5.97 11.36
N LEU A 66 -18.46 5.15 10.30
CA LEU A 66 -19.37 5.30 9.15
C LEU A 66 -20.79 4.78 9.43
N GLY A 67 -20.93 3.78 10.31
CA GLY A 67 -22.23 3.18 10.62
C GLY A 67 -23.22 4.21 11.18
N GLY A 68 -24.39 4.32 10.57
CA GLY A 68 -25.48 5.20 11.02
C GLY A 68 -25.31 6.68 10.65
N VAL A 69 -24.35 7.03 9.79
CA VAL A 69 -24.14 8.42 9.34
C VAL A 69 -25.06 8.78 8.17
N PHE A 70 -25.60 9.99 8.18
CA PHE A 70 -26.45 10.51 7.10
C PHE A 70 -25.64 11.20 6.00
N LYS A 71 -26.15 11.15 4.78
CA LYS A 71 -25.60 11.86 3.62
C LYS A 71 -25.38 13.36 3.90
N ASN A 72 -24.27 13.90 3.41
CA ASN A 72 -23.77 15.26 3.59
C ASN A 72 -23.53 15.67 5.06
N ARG A 73 -23.24 14.70 5.95
CA ARG A 73 -22.82 14.98 7.32
C ARG A 73 -21.36 14.60 7.56
N PRO A 74 -20.67 15.32 8.46
CA PRO A 74 -19.38 14.87 8.97
C PRO A 74 -19.52 13.49 9.61
N VAL A 75 -18.57 12.61 9.32
CA VAL A 75 -18.45 11.30 9.96
C VAL A 75 -17.78 11.50 11.32
N PRO A 76 -18.33 10.92 12.41
CA PRO A 76 -17.72 11.04 13.73
C PRO A 76 -16.30 10.46 13.79
N LEU A 77 -15.34 11.28 14.25
CA LEU A 77 -13.98 10.85 14.55
C LEU A 77 -13.97 9.98 15.82
N GLN A 78 -13.27 8.85 15.77
CA GLN A 78 -13.02 7.98 16.93
C GLN A 78 -11.62 8.22 17.49
N SER A 79 -10.61 8.29 16.61
CA SER A 79 -9.22 8.50 16.98
C SER A 79 -8.44 9.15 15.86
N TRP A 80 -7.41 9.91 16.22
CA TRP A 80 -6.44 10.50 15.32
C TRP A 80 -5.07 10.50 15.98
N SER A 81 -4.04 10.06 15.25
CA SER A 81 -2.66 9.97 15.77
C SER A 81 -1.76 11.12 15.32
N GLY A 82 -2.26 12.01 14.46
CA GLY A 82 -1.46 13.08 13.86
C GLY A 82 -1.65 14.45 14.52
N PRO A 83 -1.06 15.49 13.92
CA PRO A 83 -1.24 16.86 14.38
C PRO A 83 -2.69 17.31 14.28
N GLU A 84 -3.11 18.18 15.20
CA GLU A 84 -4.43 18.81 15.12
C GLU A 84 -4.45 19.97 14.11
N PRO A 85 -5.58 20.23 13.43
CA PRO A 85 -6.83 19.48 13.56
C PRO A 85 -6.85 18.20 12.71
N ALA A 86 -7.50 17.15 13.25
CA ALA A 86 -7.73 15.91 12.51
C ALA A 86 -8.41 16.12 11.14
N PRO A 87 -8.21 15.21 10.17
CA PRO A 87 -8.91 15.26 8.89
C PRO A 87 -10.43 15.27 9.06
N THR A 88 -11.11 16.02 8.20
CA THR A 88 -12.58 16.02 8.14
C THR A 88 -13.03 15.01 7.10
N VAL A 89 -13.85 14.04 7.51
CA VAL A 89 -14.50 13.08 6.61
C VAL A 89 -15.98 13.45 6.48
N VAL A 90 -16.49 13.55 5.26
CA VAL A 90 -17.91 13.81 4.98
C VAL A 90 -18.46 12.67 4.14
N LEU A 91 -19.54 12.06 4.61
CA LEU A 91 -20.28 11.06 3.83
C LEU A 91 -21.05 11.77 2.70
N ARG A 92 -20.76 11.43 1.45
CA ARG A 92 -21.42 11.99 0.25
C ARG A 92 -22.49 11.09 -0.30
N ASP A 93 -22.28 9.79 -0.31
CA ASP A 93 -23.29 8.84 -0.76
C ASP A 93 -23.09 7.45 -0.17
N PHE A 94 -24.12 6.62 -0.28
CA PHE A 94 -24.02 5.20 0.01
C PHE A 94 -24.98 4.40 -0.87
N ASP A 95 -24.60 3.15 -1.18
CA ASP A 95 -25.41 2.21 -1.94
C ASP A 95 -25.22 0.80 -1.39
N ASN A 96 -26.31 0.13 -1.00
CA ASN A 96 -26.31 -1.21 -0.42
C ASN A 96 -26.70 -2.29 -1.45
N SER A 97 -26.83 -1.92 -2.72
CA SER A 97 -27.24 -2.79 -3.83
C SER A 97 -26.10 -3.06 -4.82
N VAL A 98 -24.86 -2.88 -4.38
CA VAL A 98 -23.67 -3.07 -5.21
C VAL A 98 -23.43 -4.56 -5.46
N ALA A 99 -22.97 -4.90 -6.66
CA ALA A 99 -22.61 -6.28 -7.00
C ALA A 99 -21.62 -6.87 -5.98
N ARG A 100 -21.92 -8.06 -5.47
CA ARG A 100 -21.13 -8.81 -4.49
C ARG A 100 -19.63 -8.86 -4.84
N SER A 101 -19.30 -9.00 -6.12
CA SER A 101 -17.93 -9.06 -6.64
C SER A 101 -17.10 -7.79 -6.41
N SER A 102 -17.74 -6.65 -6.15
CA SER A 102 -17.04 -5.38 -5.87
C SER A 102 -16.33 -5.42 -4.50
N CYS A 103 -16.87 -6.20 -3.57
CA CYS A 103 -16.25 -6.52 -2.30
C CYS A 103 -15.31 -7.72 -2.49
N GLN A 104 -14.07 -7.44 -2.90
CA GLN A 104 -13.07 -8.47 -3.17
C GLN A 104 -12.76 -9.31 -1.92
N ASN A 105 -12.48 -10.60 -2.12
CA ASN A 105 -12.15 -11.56 -1.06
C ASN A 105 -13.23 -11.70 0.03
N MET A 106 -14.48 -11.34 -0.26
CA MET A 106 -15.56 -11.44 0.71
C MET A 106 -15.91 -12.90 1.03
N PRO A 107 -15.92 -13.31 2.32
CA PRO A 107 -16.24 -14.67 2.72
C PRO A 107 -17.67 -15.07 2.32
N ALA A 108 -17.88 -16.35 2.03
CA ALA A 108 -19.18 -16.88 1.63
C ALA A 108 -20.28 -16.70 2.70
N SER A 109 -19.92 -16.51 3.98
CA SER A 109 -20.86 -16.24 5.07
C SER A 109 -21.52 -14.86 4.98
N TRP A 110 -20.84 -13.86 4.40
CA TRP A 110 -21.34 -12.50 4.26
C TRP A 110 -22.42 -12.45 3.20
N HIS A 111 -23.44 -11.60 3.34
CA HIS A 111 -24.59 -11.58 2.44
C HIS A 111 -24.31 -10.83 1.14
N ASP A 112 -24.03 -9.54 1.25
CA ASP A 112 -23.99 -8.62 0.12
C ASP A 112 -22.87 -7.58 0.28
N CYS A 113 -22.72 -6.74 -0.74
CA CYS A 113 -21.74 -5.65 -0.77
C CYS A 113 -22.45 -4.30 -0.79
N GLY A 114 -21.94 -3.36 -0.03
CA GLY A 114 -22.32 -1.95 -0.11
C GLY A 114 -21.12 -1.08 -0.47
N SER A 115 -21.40 0.19 -0.74
CA SER A 115 -20.39 1.22 -0.94
C SER A 115 -20.74 2.50 -0.19
N PHE A 116 -19.70 3.21 0.22
CA PHE A 116 -19.75 4.59 0.67
C PHE A 116 -18.96 5.45 -0.30
N THR A 117 -19.42 6.67 -0.54
CA THR A 117 -18.63 7.71 -1.18
C THR A 117 -18.33 8.78 -0.14
N VAL A 118 -17.06 9.06 0.11
CA VAL A 118 -16.63 10.04 1.11
C VAL A 118 -15.75 11.11 0.49
N ASP A 119 -15.81 12.30 1.08
CA ASP A 119 -14.76 13.31 0.92
C ASP A 119 -13.88 13.30 2.16
N ILE A 120 -12.57 13.15 1.98
CA ILE A 120 -11.58 13.24 3.05
C ILE A 120 -10.81 14.53 2.86
N THR A 121 -10.83 15.42 3.85
CA THR A 121 -10.12 16.69 3.79
C THR A 121 -9.05 16.75 4.87
N VAL A 122 -7.81 16.76 4.43
CA VAL A 122 -6.63 16.88 5.29
C VAL A 122 -6.19 18.35 5.30
N GLN A 123 -5.67 18.80 6.43
CA GLN A 123 -5.27 20.20 6.63
C GLN A 123 -4.00 20.54 5.85
N SER A 124 -3.88 21.82 5.47
CA SER A 124 -2.74 22.41 4.77
C SER A 124 -1.40 21.88 5.24
N ASP A 125 -0.51 21.62 4.28
CA ASP A 125 0.93 21.63 4.52
C ASP A 125 1.60 22.54 3.48
N ASP A 126 2.76 23.11 3.86
CA ASP A 126 3.53 23.98 2.98
C ASP A 126 4.47 23.17 2.06
N TYR A 127 4.40 21.83 2.11
CA TYR A 127 5.34 20.92 1.46
C TYR A 127 4.87 20.47 0.07
N GLY A 128 3.55 20.54 -0.21
CA GLY A 128 3.01 20.13 -1.51
C GLY A 128 2.92 18.59 -1.62
N CYS A 129 2.98 18.06 -2.84
CA CYS A 129 2.88 16.62 -3.09
C CYS A 129 4.16 15.87 -2.69
N PRO A 130 4.06 14.65 -2.11
CA PRO A 130 2.93 13.72 -2.18
C PRO A 130 2.05 13.66 -0.93
N TRP A 131 0.73 13.64 -1.13
CA TRP A 131 -0.22 13.22 -0.10
C TRP A 131 -0.89 11.95 -0.58
N LEU A 132 -0.80 10.91 0.24
CA LEU A 132 -1.54 9.68 0.05
C LEU A 132 -2.55 9.57 1.19
N ALA A 133 -3.81 9.40 0.82
CA ALA A 133 -4.82 8.87 1.72
C ALA A 133 -5.08 7.41 1.33
N THR A 134 -4.65 6.49 2.18
CA THR A 134 -5.04 5.07 2.07
C THR A 134 -6.21 4.85 3.00
N SER A 135 -7.33 4.41 2.44
CA SER A 135 -8.59 4.21 3.15
C SER A 135 -8.94 2.73 3.19
N ARG A 136 -9.17 2.21 4.39
CA ARG A 136 -9.66 0.85 4.65
C ARG A 136 -10.99 0.92 5.39
N VAL A 137 -12.00 0.22 4.89
CA VAL A 137 -13.25 0.04 5.64
C VAL A 137 -13.27 -1.32 6.31
N THR A 138 -13.65 -1.35 7.58
CA THR A 138 -13.87 -2.59 8.33
C THR A 138 -15.32 -2.65 8.79
N ALA A 139 -16.03 -3.67 8.36
CA ALA A 139 -17.38 -3.99 8.83
C ALA A 139 -17.31 -5.13 9.84
N ALA A 140 -18.15 -5.08 10.87
CA ALA A 140 -18.30 -6.12 11.87
C ALA A 140 -19.77 -6.49 12.04
N ASP A 141 -20.09 -7.77 11.86
CA ASP A 141 -21.43 -8.29 12.06
C ASP A 141 -21.79 -8.33 13.55
N GLY A 142 -23.01 -7.89 13.87
CA GLY A 142 -23.42 -7.68 15.25
C GLY A 142 -23.86 -8.93 16.00
N ILE A 143 -24.10 -10.05 15.33
CA ILE A 143 -24.52 -11.31 15.97
C ILE A 143 -23.38 -12.32 15.99
N SER A 144 -22.78 -12.59 14.85
CA SER A 144 -21.67 -13.55 14.71
C SER A 144 -20.34 -13.00 15.22
N GLY A 145 -20.16 -11.67 15.19
CA GLY A 145 -18.88 -11.04 15.49
C GLY A 145 -17.84 -11.19 14.37
N GLU A 146 -18.21 -11.77 13.22
CA GLU A 146 -17.33 -11.83 12.05
C GLU A 146 -16.97 -10.42 11.57
N THR A 147 -15.75 -10.26 11.07
CA THR A 147 -15.28 -9.00 10.50
C THR A 147 -14.83 -9.20 9.05
N TYR A 148 -15.00 -8.16 8.26
CA TYR A 148 -14.55 -8.14 6.87
C TYR A 148 -14.00 -6.75 6.53
N SER A 149 -12.93 -6.72 5.77
CA SER A 149 -12.37 -5.51 5.16
C SER A 149 -12.04 -5.81 3.71
N PRO A 150 -12.48 -4.99 2.74
CA PRO A 150 -12.00 -5.08 1.37
C PRO A 150 -10.55 -4.58 1.27
N PRO A 151 -9.90 -4.77 0.10
CA PRO A 151 -8.61 -4.16 -0.18
C PRO A 151 -8.61 -2.64 0.01
N ASP A 152 -7.45 -2.09 0.30
CA ASP A 152 -7.29 -0.67 0.57
C ASP A 152 -7.56 0.18 -0.68
N THR A 153 -8.22 1.31 -0.49
CA THR A 153 -8.43 2.29 -1.55
C THR A 153 -7.40 3.41 -1.38
N ARG A 154 -6.56 3.60 -2.39
CA ARG A 154 -5.61 4.70 -2.44
C ARG A 154 -6.24 5.91 -3.10
N SER A 155 -6.00 7.10 -2.56
CA SER A 155 -6.43 8.36 -3.16
C SER A 155 -5.31 9.38 -3.05
N SER A 156 -5.09 10.13 -4.13
CA SER A 156 -4.13 11.23 -4.16
C SER A 156 -4.72 12.44 -4.86
N VAL A 157 -4.34 13.62 -4.38
CA VAL A 157 -4.56 14.89 -5.10
C VAL A 157 -3.36 15.26 -5.98
N CYS A 158 -2.32 14.44 -5.94
CA CYS A 158 -1.05 14.69 -6.60
C CYS A 158 -1.06 14.24 -8.05
N PRO A 159 -0.21 14.85 -8.91
CA PRO A 159 0.01 14.37 -10.26
C PRO A 159 0.44 12.91 -10.24
N LYS A 160 0.10 12.18 -11.31
CA LYS A 160 0.53 10.80 -11.48
C LYS A 160 2.04 10.70 -11.39
N VAL A 161 2.51 9.69 -10.68
CA VAL A 161 3.93 9.34 -10.60
C VAL A 161 4.21 8.22 -11.60
N PRO A 162 5.06 8.45 -12.62
CA PRO A 162 5.49 7.38 -13.52
C PRO A 162 6.26 6.32 -12.73
N VAL A 163 5.87 5.05 -12.87
CA VAL A 163 6.49 3.94 -12.12
C VAL A 163 7.47 3.12 -12.97
N ASP A 164 7.69 3.49 -14.23
CA ASP A 164 8.55 2.80 -15.18
C ASP A 164 10.04 2.80 -14.79
N THR A 165 10.45 3.76 -13.96
CA THR A 165 11.81 3.84 -13.42
C THR A 165 12.00 3.04 -12.14
N PHE A 166 10.94 2.41 -11.62
CA PHE A 166 10.96 1.67 -10.37
C PHE A 166 11.09 0.17 -10.58
N ASP A 167 11.74 -0.49 -9.63
CA ASP A 167 11.91 -1.93 -9.63
C ASP A 167 12.02 -2.45 -8.19
N ILE A 168 11.80 -3.75 -8.02
CA ILE A 168 11.93 -4.44 -6.75
C ILE A 168 13.25 -5.20 -6.72
N SER A 169 14.04 -4.97 -5.68
CA SER A 169 15.35 -5.58 -5.50
C SER A 169 15.40 -6.50 -4.30
N TRP A 170 16.19 -7.57 -4.42
CA TRP A 170 16.59 -8.43 -3.31
C TRP A 170 17.81 -7.90 -2.53
N ASP A 171 18.30 -6.71 -2.88
CA ASP A 171 19.45 -6.05 -2.24
C ASP A 171 19.21 -4.53 -2.17
N ALA A 172 19.46 -3.93 -1.01
CA ALA A 172 19.24 -2.50 -0.79
C ALA A 172 20.24 -1.61 -1.53
N ASN A 173 21.41 -2.13 -1.92
CA ASN A 173 22.50 -1.32 -2.47
C ASN A 173 22.57 -1.39 -4.00
N VAL A 174 22.02 -2.44 -4.61
CA VAL A 174 22.10 -2.70 -6.05
C VAL A 174 20.78 -3.27 -6.54
N SER A 175 20.28 -2.82 -7.69
CA SER A 175 19.11 -3.42 -8.33
C SER A 175 19.39 -4.86 -8.73
N LYS A 176 18.68 -5.79 -8.09
CA LYS A 176 18.86 -7.23 -8.25
C LYS A 176 17.50 -7.91 -8.24
N GLN A 177 17.03 -8.35 -9.41
CA GLN A 177 15.71 -9.00 -9.57
C GLN A 177 15.72 -10.50 -9.26
N LYS A 178 16.91 -11.10 -9.13
CA LYS A 178 17.09 -12.53 -8.83
C LYS A 178 18.06 -12.72 -7.69
N THR A 179 17.73 -13.60 -6.77
CA THR A 179 18.63 -14.01 -5.68
C THR A 179 18.72 -15.51 -5.57
N THR A 180 19.78 -16.01 -4.93
CA THR A 180 20.06 -17.43 -4.76
C THR A 180 20.32 -17.70 -3.29
N LEU A 181 19.58 -18.64 -2.72
CA LEU A 181 19.74 -19.07 -1.34
C LEU A 181 20.47 -20.41 -1.33
N MET A 182 21.64 -20.45 -0.69
CA MET A 182 22.37 -21.70 -0.45
C MET A 182 22.02 -22.25 0.92
N LEU A 183 21.64 -23.51 0.98
CA LEU A 183 21.17 -24.19 2.19
C LEU A 183 21.83 -25.57 2.30
N ASP A 184 22.32 -25.89 3.49
CA ASP A 184 22.83 -27.23 3.80
C ASP A 184 21.70 -28.10 4.33
N ALA A 185 21.52 -29.30 3.75
CA ALA A 185 20.49 -30.23 4.20
C ALA A 185 20.80 -30.76 5.61
N THR A 186 19.92 -30.48 6.56
CA THR A 186 20.07 -30.90 7.97
C THR A 186 19.17 -32.07 8.36
N GLY A 187 18.33 -32.56 7.43
CA GLY A 187 17.34 -33.60 7.69
C GLY A 187 16.05 -33.10 8.34
N GLY A 188 15.89 -31.78 8.49
CA GLY A 188 14.70 -31.13 9.03
C GLY A 188 14.16 -30.01 8.14
N THR A 189 13.27 -29.19 8.69
CA THR A 189 12.80 -27.97 8.01
C THR A 189 13.75 -26.81 8.30
N LEU A 190 14.25 -26.16 7.25
CA LEU A 190 15.07 -24.97 7.31
C LEU A 190 14.24 -23.76 6.95
N ASN A 191 14.33 -22.70 7.76
CA ASN A 191 13.66 -21.43 7.49
C ASN A 191 14.69 -20.35 7.19
N ARG A 192 14.39 -19.51 6.19
CA ARG A 192 15.14 -18.29 5.87
C ARG A 192 14.17 -17.17 5.54
N THR A 193 14.58 -15.96 5.86
CA THR A 193 13.87 -14.74 5.49
C THR A 193 14.77 -13.93 4.58
N LEU A 194 14.20 -13.48 3.48
CA LEU A 194 14.83 -12.55 2.54
C LEU A 194 14.02 -11.27 2.54
N HIS A 195 14.69 -10.14 2.36
CA HIS A 195 14.04 -8.84 2.29
C HIS A 195 13.99 -8.34 0.85
N THR A 196 12.98 -7.54 0.55
CA THR A 196 12.86 -6.82 -0.73
C THR A 196 12.85 -5.33 -0.52
N TYR A 197 13.30 -4.59 -1.53
CA TYR A 197 13.53 -3.14 -1.45
C TYR A 197 12.98 -2.46 -2.71
N LEU A 198 12.44 -1.25 -2.53
CA LEU A 198 12.06 -0.41 -3.66
C LEU A 198 13.30 0.30 -4.21
N MET A 199 13.51 0.21 -5.53
CA MET A 199 14.57 0.91 -6.23
C MET A 199 13.96 1.87 -7.25
N GLU A 200 14.61 3.00 -7.47
CA GLU A 200 14.32 3.89 -8.60
C GLU A 200 15.64 4.21 -9.32
N GLY A 201 15.71 3.93 -10.63
CA GLY A 201 16.91 4.18 -11.43
C GLY A 201 18.19 3.53 -10.87
N GLY A 202 18.05 2.37 -10.19
CA GLY A 202 19.15 1.64 -9.58
C GLY A 202 19.61 2.14 -8.21
N LYS A 203 18.92 3.12 -7.61
CA LYS A 203 19.16 3.61 -6.24
C LYS A 203 18.02 3.23 -5.31
N LEU A 204 18.34 3.03 -4.03
CA LEU A 204 17.33 2.75 -3.00
C LEU A 204 16.32 3.90 -2.91
N CYS A 205 15.04 3.55 -2.97
CA CYS A 205 13.95 4.43 -2.62
C CYS A 205 13.54 4.15 -1.18
N ASP A 206 14.15 4.89 -0.25
CA ASP A 206 14.02 4.65 1.19
C ASP A 206 12.79 5.37 1.77
N GLY A 207 11.71 4.61 2.02
CA GLY A 207 10.48 5.13 2.62
C GLY A 207 10.59 5.51 4.10
N SER A 208 11.67 5.09 4.80
CA SER A 208 11.88 5.39 6.22
C SER A 208 12.31 6.82 6.50
N LYS A 209 12.68 7.57 5.46
CA LYS A 209 13.09 8.97 5.59
C LYS A 209 11.87 9.88 5.61
N PHE A 210 11.72 10.66 6.67
CA PHE A 210 10.69 11.71 6.76
C PHE A 210 11.22 12.99 6.11
N ASP A 211 11.44 12.90 4.81
CA ASP A 211 11.81 13.98 3.91
C ASP A 211 11.02 13.87 2.58
N ASP A 212 11.18 14.84 1.67
CA ASP A 212 10.48 14.87 0.38
C ASP A 212 10.69 13.56 -0.42
N ARG A 213 11.91 13.02 -0.35
CA ARG A 213 12.27 11.83 -1.11
C ARG A 213 11.64 10.59 -0.50
N GLY A 214 11.67 10.44 0.80
CA GLY A 214 11.06 9.31 1.48
C GLY A 214 9.55 9.33 1.39
N ALA A 215 8.89 10.49 1.48
CA ALA A 215 7.45 10.63 1.22
C ALA A 215 7.08 10.16 -0.19
N TYR A 216 7.89 10.50 -1.19
CA TYR A 216 7.72 9.99 -2.55
C TYR A 216 7.93 8.48 -2.66
N CYS A 217 8.91 7.92 -1.95
CA CYS A 217 9.12 6.47 -1.91
C CYS A 217 7.96 5.73 -1.22
N ARG A 218 7.40 6.28 -0.15
CA ARG A 218 6.20 5.76 0.53
C ARG A 218 4.96 5.83 -0.34
N PHE A 219 4.81 6.93 -1.09
CA PHE A 219 3.75 7.08 -2.06
C PHE A 219 3.76 5.94 -3.09
N VAL A 220 4.92 5.63 -3.67
CA VAL A 220 5.05 4.53 -4.63
C VAL A 220 4.92 3.17 -3.95
N SER A 221 5.55 2.96 -2.79
CA SER A 221 5.53 1.67 -2.09
C SER A 221 4.12 1.23 -1.69
N SER A 222 3.25 2.17 -1.32
CA SER A 222 1.84 1.88 -1.02
C SER A 222 1.06 1.29 -2.20
N GLY A 223 1.57 1.40 -3.43
CA GLY A 223 0.98 0.88 -4.66
C GLY A 223 1.52 -0.46 -5.09
N ILE A 224 2.34 -1.10 -4.27
CA ILE A 224 2.96 -2.38 -4.58
C ILE A 224 2.03 -3.50 -4.13
N THR A 225 1.67 -4.36 -5.07
CA THR A 225 1.00 -5.63 -4.79
C THR A 225 1.94 -6.79 -5.08
N LEU A 226 2.06 -7.72 -4.13
CA LEU A 226 2.87 -8.93 -4.26
C LEU A 226 2.00 -10.18 -4.39
N ASN A 227 2.20 -10.91 -5.49
CA ASN A 227 1.64 -12.24 -5.70
C ASN A 227 2.75 -13.30 -5.57
N VAL A 228 2.62 -14.19 -4.58
CA VAL A 228 3.50 -15.37 -4.43
C VAL A 228 3.02 -16.46 -5.39
N LEU A 229 3.79 -16.74 -6.45
CA LEU A 229 3.41 -17.73 -7.47
C LEU A 229 3.80 -19.17 -7.08
N GLY A 230 4.62 -19.31 -6.02
CA GLY A 230 5.08 -20.59 -5.50
C GLY A 230 6.40 -21.06 -6.09
N CYS A 231 6.78 -22.29 -5.73
CA CYS A 231 8.04 -22.92 -6.10
C CYS A 231 7.80 -24.18 -6.93
N ASP A 232 8.77 -24.54 -7.77
CA ASP A 232 8.73 -25.76 -8.60
C ASP A 232 8.89 -27.07 -7.79
N GLN A 233 9.37 -27.01 -6.55
CA GLN A 233 9.52 -28.16 -5.66
C GLN A 233 8.55 -28.06 -4.48
N SER A 234 7.80 -29.14 -4.24
CA SER A 234 6.82 -29.21 -3.14
C SER A 234 7.46 -29.24 -1.74
N SER A 235 8.74 -29.58 -1.64
CA SER A 235 9.50 -29.50 -0.40
C SER A 235 9.87 -28.06 -0.02
N VAL A 236 9.63 -27.09 -0.90
CA VAL A 236 9.88 -25.67 -0.67
C VAL A 236 8.56 -24.92 -0.62
N THR A 237 8.34 -24.17 0.44
CA THR A 237 7.18 -23.29 0.58
C THR A 237 7.66 -21.87 0.83
N THR A 238 6.89 -20.91 0.32
CA THR A 238 7.18 -19.48 0.45
C THR A 238 5.96 -18.74 0.94
N SER A 239 6.18 -17.74 1.78
CA SER A 239 5.18 -16.77 2.18
C SER A 239 5.79 -15.37 2.19
N ALA A 240 4.96 -14.35 2.11
CA ALA A 240 5.38 -12.96 2.16
C ALA A 240 4.63 -12.24 3.28
N VAL A 241 5.31 -11.31 3.94
CA VAL A 241 4.73 -10.42 4.95
C VAL A 241 5.12 -8.99 4.57
N ASP A 242 4.14 -8.11 4.47
CA ASP A 242 4.35 -6.70 4.15
C ASP A 242 4.97 -5.99 5.35
N HIS A 243 5.90 -5.07 5.07
CA HIS A 243 6.37 -4.11 6.04
C HIS A 243 5.48 -2.86 6.07
N PRO A 244 5.46 -2.13 7.20
CA PRO A 244 4.97 -0.75 7.22
C PRO A 244 5.62 0.09 6.11
N ILE A 245 4.86 0.99 5.49
CA ILE A 245 5.41 1.88 4.44
C ILE A 245 6.56 2.76 4.94
N THR A 246 6.69 2.94 6.25
CA THR A 246 7.77 3.69 6.91
C THR A 246 9.06 2.88 7.09
N ASP A 247 9.10 1.63 6.66
CA ASP A 247 10.30 0.80 6.71
C ASP A 247 11.11 0.93 5.41
N VAL A 248 12.37 0.49 5.47
CA VAL A 248 13.25 0.43 4.28
C VAL A 248 12.90 -0.80 3.44
N GLU A 249 12.66 -1.92 4.12
CA GLU A 249 12.18 -3.15 3.53
C GLU A 249 10.71 -3.03 3.11
N LEU A 250 10.36 -3.64 1.97
CA LEU A 250 8.97 -3.73 1.50
C LEU A 250 8.27 -4.99 2.04
N HIS A 251 8.96 -6.13 1.94
CA HIS A 251 8.41 -7.43 2.29
C HIS A 251 9.47 -8.36 2.85
N ASP A 252 9.06 -9.16 3.83
CA ASP A 252 9.74 -10.35 4.32
C ASP A 252 9.28 -11.57 3.52
N ILE A 253 10.17 -12.14 2.71
CA ILE A 253 9.95 -13.37 1.96
C ILE A 253 10.50 -14.54 2.79
N ASN A 254 9.59 -15.24 3.44
CA ASN A 254 9.89 -16.40 4.26
C ASN A 254 9.91 -17.66 3.40
N VAL A 255 11.06 -18.31 3.32
CA VAL A 255 11.31 -19.55 2.61
C VAL A 255 11.48 -20.68 3.62
N ALA A 256 10.64 -21.71 3.53
CA ALA A 256 10.76 -22.93 4.33
C ALA A 256 11.08 -24.11 3.41
N VAL A 257 12.12 -24.87 3.76
CA VAL A 257 12.59 -26.03 2.98
C VAL A 257 12.60 -27.26 3.86
N ASN A 258 11.78 -28.26 3.52
CA ASN A 258 11.80 -29.56 4.16
C ASN A 258 12.88 -30.46 3.54
N THR A 259 13.95 -30.69 4.28
CA THR A 259 15.10 -31.48 3.83
C THR A 259 15.07 -32.95 4.29
N SER A 260 14.04 -33.38 5.02
CA SER A 260 13.98 -34.71 5.63
C SER A 260 14.03 -35.86 4.62
N ASN A 261 13.56 -35.62 3.38
CA ASN A 261 13.53 -36.63 2.31
C ASN A 261 14.53 -36.35 1.18
N ILE A 262 15.40 -35.34 1.32
CA ILE A 262 16.33 -34.91 0.25
C ILE A 262 17.61 -35.79 0.21
N GLY A 263 17.88 -36.55 1.28
CA GLY A 263 19.05 -37.43 1.36
C GLY A 263 20.37 -36.66 1.29
N SER A 264 21.42 -37.28 0.73
CA SER A 264 22.74 -36.66 0.51
C SER A 264 22.88 -35.96 -0.85
N GLY A 265 21.76 -35.76 -1.56
CA GLY A 265 21.74 -35.17 -2.90
C GLY A 265 21.73 -33.65 -2.88
N GLN A 266 22.15 -33.04 -4.00
CA GLN A 266 21.87 -31.63 -4.25
C GLN A 266 20.40 -31.48 -4.66
N PHE A 267 19.72 -30.48 -4.10
CA PHE A 267 18.40 -30.07 -4.56
C PHE A 267 18.49 -28.64 -5.12
N THR A 268 17.62 -28.32 -6.06
CA THR A 268 17.48 -26.96 -6.58
C THR A 268 15.99 -26.70 -6.78
N SER A 269 15.55 -25.50 -6.41
CA SER A 269 14.18 -25.07 -6.60
C SER A 269 14.16 -23.61 -7.04
N THR A 270 13.25 -23.30 -7.94
CA THR A 270 12.95 -21.93 -8.39
C THR A 270 11.61 -21.51 -7.82
N CYS A 271 11.61 -20.44 -7.02
CA CYS A 271 10.40 -19.79 -6.54
C CYS A 271 10.18 -18.49 -7.31
N SER A 272 8.93 -18.22 -7.70
CA SER A 272 8.56 -17.05 -8.49
C SER A 272 7.62 -16.13 -7.71
N PHE A 273 7.86 -14.82 -7.86
CA PHE A 273 7.11 -13.75 -7.24
C PHE A 273 6.76 -12.73 -8.31
N GLN A 274 5.54 -12.23 -8.30
CA GLN A 274 5.10 -11.17 -9.19
C GLN A 274 4.79 -9.92 -8.37
N TYR A 275 5.48 -8.84 -8.70
CA TYR A 275 5.20 -7.53 -8.18
C TYR A 275 4.44 -6.71 -9.23
N ILE A 276 3.40 -6.04 -8.80
CA ILE A 276 2.65 -5.04 -9.58
C ILE A 276 2.85 -3.71 -8.87
N ILE A 277 3.27 -2.68 -9.60
CA ILE A 277 3.41 -1.32 -9.08
C ILE A 277 2.37 -0.47 -9.78
N ASP A 278 1.33 -0.06 -9.05
CA ASP A 278 0.22 0.69 -9.62
C ASP A 278 0.46 2.20 -9.57
N GLU A 279 0.33 2.83 -10.75
CA GLU A 279 0.23 4.28 -10.88
C GLU A 279 -1.11 4.79 -10.32
N LEU A 280 -1.06 5.84 -9.51
CA LEU A 280 -2.22 6.66 -9.14
C LEU A 280 -2.38 7.80 -10.14
#